data_AF-A0A6U6NI11-F1
#
_entry.id   AF-A0A6U6NI11-F1
#
_cell.length_a   1.000
_cell.length_b   1.000
_cell.length_c   1.000
_cell.angle_alpha   90.00
_cell.angle_beta   90.00
_cell.angle_gamma   90.00
#
_symmetry.space_group_name_H-M   'P 1'
#
loop_
_entity.id
_entity.type
_entity.pdbx_description
1 polymer ?
#
loop_
_entity_poly.entity_id
_entity_poly.type
_entity_poly.pdbx_seq_one_letter_code
_entity_poly.pdbx_strand_id
1 'polypeptide(L)'
;MRFGKKLALQVMDDQSGAPYLSHKPMKEAINRTVRELRIYQARVQGVEQGHHDGGAADNGMAPAPASPAELGELEERIAALDRQLFALVDEDLSRIHQHVRRGEARLQAKLAAMQCHLMDATLLVGEAQLERLEGVLPAGAEDRSALCRRLIELRMQSDPPSSARELDGMVAEYNALVDVASQHAQYLEINVAGFRKLLKRHEKQIPQKFRSRPMPCLGFHRLVTHTSRQLLELTKQLAAVLADARQRFEEVVSPEEVEHLLRAFGGQWLELAEFKGLGPECEMVLNIQRKLKDPMSSQLMQVTASFSGPGPGCPGFLYPKPGAARPSGSPAQAKGGQPPPAAPASVEPAFMAEFARPGGYPLAQAGVGAHAAPEAMRAGFPGADRQWRGARC
;
A
#
# COMPACT_ATOMS: atom_id res chain seq x y z
N MET A 1 13.37 14.73 -9.39
CA MET A 1 12.73 15.73 -8.49
C MET A 1 13.01 15.37 -7.03
N ARG A 2 13.26 16.34 -6.13
CA ARG A 2 13.52 16.08 -4.69
C ARG A 2 12.24 15.53 -4.02
N PHE A 3 12.35 14.44 -3.25
CA PHE A 3 11.18 13.74 -2.64
C PHE A 3 10.23 14.68 -1.89
N GLY A 4 10.76 15.59 -1.07
CA GLY A 4 9.93 16.55 -0.32
C GLY A 4 9.07 17.48 -1.20
N LYS A 5 9.53 17.84 -2.40
CA LYS A 5 8.72 18.64 -3.35
C LYS A 5 7.59 17.79 -3.94
N LYS A 6 7.87 16.52 -4.30
CA LYS A 6 6.85 15.59 -4.81
C LYS A 6 5.78 15.31 -3.75
N LEU A 7 6.20 15.10 -2.50
CA LEU A 7 5.27 14.91 -1.39
C LEU A 7 4.39 16.16 -1.16
N ALA A 8 4.99 17.36 -1.15
CA ALA A 8 4.23 18.60 -0.98
C ALA A 8 3.21 18.80 -2.12
N LEU A 9 3.58 18.54 -3.38
CA LEU A 9 2.64 18.60 -4.50
C LEU A 9 1.49 17.61 -4.32
N GLN A 10 1.80 16.34 -3.97
CA GLN A 10 0.76 15.36 -3.72
C GLN A 10 -0.20 15.79 -2.60
N VAL A 11 0.33 16.34 -1.50
CA VAL A 11 -0.49 16.83 -0.38
C VAL A 11 -1.38 18.00 -0.80
N MET A 12 -0.92 18.85 -1.71
CA MET A 12 -1.73 19.96 -2.24
C MET A 12 -2.81 19.50 -3.21
N ASP A 13 -2.51 18.49 -4.02
CA ASP A 13 -3.45 17.94 -5.00
C ASP A 13 -4.49 17.01 -4.32
N ASP A 14 -4.14 16.42 -3.17
CA ASP A 14 -5.01 15.52 -2.43
C ASP A 14 -6.03 16.28 -1.56
N GLN A 15 -7.28 16.30 -2.03
CA GLN A 15 -8.41 16.91 -1.32
C GLN A 15 -9.04 15.99 -0.26
N SER A 16 -8.57 14.73 -0.12
CA SER A 16 -9.16 13.76 0.80
C SER A 16 -8.86 14.03 2.28
N GLY A 17 -7.90 14.91 2.57
CA GLY A 17 -7.42 15.16 3.92
C GLY A 17 -6.62 13.98 4.49
N ALA A 18 -6.03 13.14 3.64
CA ALA A 18 -5.23 12.00 4.10
C ALA A 18 -4.02 12.47 4.92
N PRO A 19 -3.74 11.85 6.08
CA PRO A 19 -2.57 12.20 6.88
C PRO A 19 -1.32 11.67 6.17
N TYR A 20 -0.43 12.53 5.71
CA TYR A 20 0.88 12.11 5.19
C TYR A 20 1.96 12.23 6.26
N LEU A 21 3.09 11.55 6.03
CA LEU A 21 4.32 11.75 6.80
C LEU A 21 4.65 13.25 6.97
N SER A 22 4.87 13.67 8.21
CA SER A 22 5.34 14.98 8.66
C SER A 22 6.81 15.20 8.28
N HIS A 23 7.11 15.12 6.99
CA HIS A 23 8.46 15.10 6.43
C HIS A 23 9.27 16.36 6.81
N LYS A 24 8.63 17.53 6.85
CA LYS A 24 9.32 18.79 7.22
C LYS A 24 9.72 18.79 8.70
N PRO A 25 8.80 18.61 9.68
CA PRO A 25 9.16 18.50 11.10
C PRO A 25 10.23 17.44 11.39
N MET A 26 10.10 16.24 10.83
CA MET A 26 11.09 15.18 11.06
C MET A 26 12.47 15.50 10.48
N LYS A 27 12.52 16.10 9.29
CA LYS A 27 13.78 16.55 8.69
C LYS A 27 14.44 17.65 9.53
N GLU A 28 13.64 18.58 10.07
CA GLU A 28 14.13 19.61 10.98
C GLU A 28 14.68 19.00 12.27
N ALA A 29 14.00 18.01 12.86
CA ALA A 29 14.48 17.27 14.02
C ALA A 29 15.84 16.59 13.74
N ILE A 30 15.98 15.86 12.63
CA ILE A 30 17.27 15.27 12.21
C ILE A 30 18.36 16.34 12.08
N ASN A 31 18.06 17.45 11.42
CA ASN A 31 19.03 18.54 11.24
C ASN A 31 19.47 19.15 12.58
N ARG A 32 18.55 19.28 13.55
CA ARG A 32 18.87 19.75 14.90
C ARG A 32 19.80 18.78 15.61
N THR A 33 19.51 17.48 15.59
CA THR A 33 20.40 16.44 16.15
C THR A 33 21.79 16.48 15.53
N VAL A 34 21.89 16.63 14.20
CA VAL A 34 23.19 16.76 13.50
C VAL A 34 23.95 18.01 13.91
N ARG A 35 23.26 19.12 14.22
CA ARG A 35 23.91 20.35 14.70
C ARG A 35 24.52 20.14 16.08
N GLU A 36 23.78 19.54 17.01
CA GLU A 36 24.30 19.22 18.35
C GLU A 36 25.45 18.20 18.28
N LEU A 37 25.36 17.21 17.37
CA LEU A 37 26.45 16.25 17.13
C LEU A 37 27.75 16.93 16.69
N ARG A 38 27.67 17.96 15.84
CA ARG A 38 28.86 18.73 15.42
C ARG A 38 29.48 19.51 16.57
N ILE A 39 28.64 20.07 17.46
CA ILE A 39 29.10 20.75 18.67
C ILE A 39 29.82 19.75 19.58
N TYR A 40 29.19 18.60 19.83
CA TYR A 40 29.80 17.51 20.61
C TYR A 40 31.15 17.08 20.02
N GLN A 41 31.24 16.84 18.71
CA GLN A 41 32.48 16.44 18.04
C GLN A 41 33.58 17.49 18.17
N ALA A 42 33.25 18.78 18.01
CA ALA A 42 34.22 19.87 18.18
C ALA A 42 34.75 19.93 19.64
N ARG A 43 33.89 19.65 20.63
CA ARG A 43 34.31 19.60 22.05
C ARG A 43 35.22 18.41 22.34
N VAL A 44 34.90 17.22 21.82
CA VAL A 44 35.74 16.03 21.99
C VAL A 44 37.13 16.23 21.37
N GLN A 45 37.18 16.75 20.14
CA GLN A 45 38.46 17.02 19.45
C GLN A 45 39.33 18.05 20.20
N GLY A 46 38.72 19.06 20.81
CA GLY A 46 39.45 20.04 21.64
C GLY A 46 40.09 19.43 22.88
N VAL A 47 39.45 18.42 23.49
CA VAL A 47 39.99 17.70 24.66
C VAL A 47 41.17 16.81 24.25
N GLU A 48 41.06 16.11 23.12
CA GLU A 48 42.14 15.24 22.60
C GLU A 48 43.40 16.04 22.19
N GLN A 49 43.22 17.20 21.56
CA GLN A 49 44.33 18.06 21.14
C GLN A 49 45.06 18.70 22.34
N GLY A 50 44.31 19.10 23.37
CA GLY A 50 44.90 19.69 24.59
C GLY A 50 45.78 18.72 25.39
N HIS A 51 45.70 17.41 25.15
CA HIS A 51 46.55 16.41 25.81
C HIS A 51 47.89 16.16 25.09
N HIS A 52 48.02 16.54 23.82
CA HIS A 52 49.21 16.24 23.02
C HIS A 52 50.21 17.40 22.91
N ASP A 53 49.78 18.66 23.01
CA ASP A 53 50.67 19.83 22.97
C ASP A 53 51.03 20.33 24.37
N GLY A 54 51.93 19.61 25.05
CA GLY A 54 52.64 20.10 26.24
C GLY A 54 53.79 21.09 25.92
N GLY A 55 53.86 21.57 24.68
CA GLY A 55 54.91 22.45 24.17
C GLY A 55 54.51 23.92 24.27
N ALA A 56 55.33 24.70 24.98
CA ALA A 56 55.12 26.11 25.28
C ALA A 56 54.83 27.01 24.06
N ALA A 57 53.66 27.65 24.01
CA ALA A 57 53.40 28.96 23.38
C ALA A 57 52.01 29.46 23.81
N ASP A 58 51.91 30.52 24.58
CA ASP A 58 51.89 31.94 24.19
C ASP A 58 50.52 32.43 23.64
N ASN A 59 49.68 32.85 24.59
CA ASN A 59 48.66 33.93 24.56
C ASN A 59 47.54 33.98 23.51
N GLY A 60 47.31 32.95 22.70
CA GLY A 60 46.02 32.78 22.03
C GLY A 60 44.96 32.28 23.01
N MET A 61 43.92 33.07 23.28
CA MET A 61 42.81 32.74 24.18
C MET A 61 41.99 31.55 23.66
N ALA A 62 42.56 30.36 23.75
CA ALA A 62 41.97 29.11 23.29
C ALA A 62 40.76 28.78 24.16
N PRO A 63 39.67 28.27 23.57
CA PRO A 63 38.50 27.83 24.33
C PRO A 63 38.93 26.75 25.33
N ALA A 64 38.56 26.92 26.60
CA ALA A 64 38.86 25.95 27.64
C ALA A 64 38.38 24.54 27.24
N PRO A 65 39.15 23.48 27.55
CA PRO A 65 38.76 22.11 27.25
C PRO A 65 37.42 21.80 27.93
N ALA A 66 36.53 21.13 27.19
CA ALA A 66 35.21 20.79 27.70
C ALA A 66 35.33 19.86 28.90
N SER A 67 34.60 20.16 29.98
CA SER A 67 34.54 19.25 31.13
C SER A 67 33.81 17.95 30.76
N PRO A 68 34.11 16.81 31.42
CA PRO A 68 33.37 15.57 31.22
C PRO A 68 31.86 15.71 31.46
N ALA A 69 31.47 16.60 32.39
CA ALA A 69 30.07 16.91 32.66
C ALA A 69 29.39 17.59 31.47
N GLU A 70 30.03 18.58 30.84
CA GLU A 70 29.51 19.22 29.62
C GLU A 70 29.33 18.23 28.47
N LEU A 71 30.27 17.31 28.30
CA LEU A 71 30.14 16.26 27.29
C LEU A 71 28.92 15.37 27.58
N GLY A 72 28.73 14.94 28.84
CA GLY A 72 27.56 14.17 29.26
C GLY A 72 26.24 14.88 28.97
N GLU A 73 26.13 16.19 29.29
CA GLU A 73 24.94 16.99 29.00
C GLU A 73 24.63 17.07 27.49
N LEU A 74 25.66 17.20 26.65
CA LEU A 74 25.50 17.19 25.21
C LEU A 74 25.02 15.82 24.69
N GLU A 75 25.55 14.71 25.22
CA GLU A 75 25.09 13.36 24.86
C GLU A 75 23.62 13.16 25.22
N GLU A 76 23.21 13.57 26.43
CA GLU A 76 21.82 13.50 26.87
C GLU A 76 20.88 14.34 26.01
N ARG A 77 21.32 15.55 25.61
CA ARG A 77 20.55 16.44 24.73
C ARG A 77 20.37 15.83 23.34
N ILE A 78 21.43 15.25 22.77
CA ILE A 78 21.37 14.55 21.48
C ILE A 78 20.39 13.37 21.57
N ALA A 79 20.49 12.56 22.64
CA ALA A 79 19.59 11.44 22.87
C ALA A 79 18.13 11.89 23.05
N ALA A 80 17.89 13.02 23.72
CA ALA A 80 16.56 13.60 23.87
C ALA A 80 15.96 14.04 22.53
N LEU A 81 16.74 14.70 21.66
CA LEU A 81 16.31 15.07 20.30
C LEU A 81 16.00 13.84 19.45
N ASP A 82 16.79 12.77 19.58
CA ASP A 82 16.53 11.51 18.90
C ASP A 82 15.21 10.86 19.36
N ARG A 83 14.95 10.84 20.68
CA ARG A 83 13.66 10.39 21.22
C ARG A 83 12.48 11.22 20.69
N GLN A 84 12.63 12.54 20.60
CA GLN A 84 11.60 13.43 20.04
C GLN A 84 11.31 13.11 18.56
N LEU A 85 12.34 12.85 17.76
CA LEU A 85 12.15 12.40 16.37
C LEU A 85 11.31 11.13 16.30
N PHE A 86 11.64 10.12 17.12
CA PHE A 86 10.90 8.85 17.08
C PHE A 86 9.50 8.95 17.67
N ALA A 87 9.24 9.87 18.60
CA ALA A 87 7.88 10.19 19.03
C ALA A 87 7.02 10.72 17.85
N LEU A 88 7.59 11.62 17.02
CA LEU A 88 6.92 12.08 15.79
C LEU A 88 6.69 10.95 14.79
N VAL A 89 7.65 10.02 14.68
CA VAL A 89 7.52 8.85 13.79
C VAL A 89 6.36 7.96 14.24
N ASP A 90 6.26 7.68 15.54
CA ASP A 90 5.19 6.83 16.06
C ASP A 90 3.81 7.49 15.91
N GLU A 91 3.72 8.81 16.14
CA GLU A 91 2.49 9.59 15.92
C GLU A 91 2.02 9.50 14.46
N ASP A 92 2.92 9.78 13.50
CA ASP A 92 2.61 9.68 12.08
C ASP A 92 2.24 8.25 11.68
N LEU A 93 2.97 7.24 12.15
CA LEU A 93 2.66 5.84 11.87
C LEU A 93 1.27 5.47 12.35
N SER A 94 0.86 5.92 13.54
CA SER A 94 -0.47 5.68 14.09
C SER A 94 -1.56 6.31 13.21
N ARG A 95 -1.41 7.60 12.86
CA ARG A 95 -2.37 8.32 12.00
C ARG A 95 -2.50 7.68 10.62
N ILE A 96 -1.37 7.39 9.98
CA ILE A 96 -1.34 6.78 8.65
C ILE A 96 -1.94 5.38 8.71
N HIS A 97 -1.61 4.57 9.72
CA HIS A 97 -2.19 3.24 9.87
C HIS A 97 -3.72 3.29 10.01
N GLN A 98 -4.25 4.22 10.82
CA GLN A 98 -5.69 4.40 10.93
C GLN A 98 -6.33 4.76 9.58
N HIS A 99 -5.71 5.64 8.81
CA HIS A 99 -6.20 5.99 7.47
C HIS A 99 -6.15 4.79 6.51
N VAL A 100 -5.07 4.00 6.52
CA VAL A 100 -4.95 2.75 5.76
C VAL A 100 -6.09 1.79 6.08
N ARG A 101 -6.45 1.61 7.36
CA ARG A 101 -7.58 0.75 7.74
C ARG A 101 -8.93 1.24 7.20
N ARG A 102 -9.14 2.55 7.15
CA ARG A 102 -10.35 3.13 6.54
C ARG A 102 -10.37 2.90 5.03
N GLY A 103 -9.22 3.05 4.37
CA GLY A 103 -9.06 2.72 2.94
C GLY A 103 -9.35 1.25 2.63
N GLU A 104 -8.84 0.33 3.47
CA GLU A 104 -9.14 -1.10 3.39
C GLU A 104 -10.63 -1.38 3.52
N ALA A 105 -11.30 -0.81 4.52
CA ALA A 105 -12.74 -1.00 4.72
C ALA A 105 -13.56 -0.50 3.51
N ARG A 106 -13.18 0.65 2.93
CA ARG A 106 -13.82 1.20 1.72
C ARG A 106 -13.61 0.29 0.51
N LEU A 107 -12.40 -0.22 0.31
CA LEU A 107 -12.10 -1.17 -0.77
C LEU A 107 -12.86 -2.48 -0.60
N GLN A 108 -12.88 -3.02 0.61
CA GLN A 108 -13.61 -4.23 0.95
C GLN A 108 -15.11 -4.09 0.66
N ALA A 109 -15.73 -2.98 1.05
CA ALA A 109 -17.14 -2.73 0.76
C ALA A 109 -17.43 -2.66 -0.74
N LYS A 110 -16.57 -1.99 -1.52
CA LYS A 110 -16.72 -1.91 -2.99
C LYS A 110 -16.51 -3.27 -3.66
N LEU A 111 -15.51 -4.03 -3.22
CA LEU A 111 -15.26 -5.39 -3.71
C LEU A 111 -16.44 -6.32 -3.41
N ALA A 112 -16.98 -6.26 -2.19
CA ALA A 112 -18.14 -7.08 -1.82
C ALA A 112 -19.37 -6.74 -2.67
N ALA A 113 -19.66 -5.45 -2.89
CA ALA A 113 -20.76 -5.02 -3.75
C ALA A 113 -20.58 -5.53 -5.19
N MET A 114 -19.38 -5.38 -5.75
CA MET A 114 -19.05 -5.86 -7.09
C MET A 114 -19.17 -7.39 -7.19
N GLN A 115 -18.71 -8.13 -6.19
CA GLN A 115 -18.85 -9.59 -6.12
C GLN A 115 -20.32 -10.01 -6.10
N CYS A 116 -21.17 -9.33 -5.33
CA CYS A 116 -22.62 -9.57 -5.35
C CYS A 116 -23.20 -9.35 -6.74
N HIS A 117 -22.88 -8.22 -7.40
CA HIS A 117 -23.35 -7.95 -8.76
C HIS A 117 -22.89 -9.00 -9.77
N LEU A 118 -21.64 -9.46 -9.69
CA LEU A 118 -21.12 -10.54 -10.52
C LEU A 118 -21.84 -11.88 -10.27
N MET A 119 -22.22 -12.17 -9.03
CA MET A 119 -23.00 -13.36 -8.70
C MET A 119 -24.43 -13.28 -9.24
N ASP A 120 -25.07 -12.11 -9.11
CA ASP A 120 -26.42 -11.87 -9.66
C ASP A 120 -26.42 -11.95 -11.20
N ALA A 121 -25.34 -11.49 -11.82
CA ALA A 121 -25.08 -11.62 -13.26
C ALA A 121 -24.64 -13.04 -13.68
N THR A 122 -24.50 -13.99 -12.75
CA THR A 122 -24.04 -15.37 -13.01
C THR A 122 -22.62 -15.44 -13.60
N LEU A 123 -21.83 -14.36 -13.46
CA LEU A 123 -20.41 -14.33 -13.86
C LEU A 123 -19.50 -14.92 -12.78
N LEU A 124 -19.97 -14.94 -11.53
CA LEU A 124 -19.37 -15.69 -10.43
C LEU A 124 -20.39 -16.70 -9.90
N VAL A 125 -19.97 -17.96 -9.77
CA VAL A 125 -20.81 -19.04 -9.24
C VAL A 125 -20.19 -19.54 -7.95
N GLY A 126 -20.93 -19.42 -6.84
CA GLY A 126 -20.49 -19.94 -5.55
C GLY A 126 -20.53 -21.47 -5.51
N GLU A 127 -19.65 -22.09 -4.72
CA GLU A 127 -19.57 -23.56 -4.60
C GLU A 127 -20.93 -24.20 -4.26
N ALA A 128 -21.67 -23.63 -3.31
CA ALA A 128 -23.00 -24.14 -2.95
C ALA A 128 -24.04 -24.00 -4.08
N GLN A 129 -23.92 -23.01 -4.97
CA GLN A 129 -24.78 -22.90 -6.15
C GLN A 129 -24.44 -23.99 -7.17
N LEU A 130 -23.14 -24.23 -7.36
CA LEU A 130 -22.63 -25.23 -8.28
C LEU A 130 -23.01 -26.66 -7.83
N GLU A 131 -22.87 -26.97 -6.55
CA GLU A 131 -23.29 -28.25 -5.95
C GLU A 131 -24.80 -28.51 -6.14
N ARG A 132 -25.63 -27.48 -5.97
CA ARG A 132 -27.08 -27.60 -6.22
C ARG A 132 -27.37 -27.87 -7.70
N LEU A 133 -26.63 -27.23 -8.60
CA LEU A 133 -26.79 -27.43 -10.03
C LEU A 133 -26.36 -28.84 -10.46
N GLU A 134 -25.23 -29.32 -9.94
CA GLU A 134 -24.75 -30.69 -10.14
C GLU A 134 -25.78 -31.74 -9.71
N GLY A 135 -26.48 -31.51 -8.59
CA GLY A 135 -27.51 -32.42 -8.09
C GLY A 135 -28.79 -32.48 -8.94
N VAL A 136 -29.05 -31.48 -9.80
CA VAL A 136 -30.23 -31.43 -10.67
C VAL A 136 -29.93 -31.89 -12.09
N LEU A 137 -28.66 -31.83 -12.51
CA LEU A 137 -28.27 -32.24 -13.86
C LEU A 137 -28.30 -33.77 -14.01
N PRO A 138 -28.98 -34.31 -15.04
CA PRO A 138 -29.20 -35.75 -15.20
C PRO A 138 -27.93 -36.57 -15.47
N ALA A 139 -26.82 -35.92 -15.84
CA ALA A 139 -25.49 -36.49 -15.87
C ALA A 139 -24.58 -35.56 -15.06
N GLY A 140 -23.89 -36.10 -14.04
CA GLY A 140 -22.96 -35.31 -13.24
C GLY A 140 -21.94 -34.64 -14.16
N ALA A 141 -21.82 -33.31 -14.05
CA ALA A 141 -20.81 -32.60 -14.81
C ALA A 141 -19.43 -33.04 -14.29
N GLU A 142 -18.70 -33.82 -15.09
CA GLU A 142 -17.33 -34.22 -14.75
C GLU A 142 -16.39 -32.99 -14.67
N ASP A 143 -16.79 -31.88 -15.31
CA ASP A 143 -16.05 -30.62 -15.32
C ASP A 143 -16.91 -29.42 -14.89
N ARG A 144 -16.67 -28.96 -13.65
CA ARG A 144 -17.24 -27.75 -13.04
C ARG A 144 -16.96 -26.48 -13.86
N SER A 145 -15.77 -26.37 -14.45
CA SER A 145 -15.37 -25.21 -15.24
C SER A 145 -16.18 -25.13 -16.54
N ALA A 146 -16.32 -26.27 -17.24
CA ALA A 146 -17.17 -26.37 -18.41
C ALA A 146 -18.64 -26.03 -18.10
N LEU A 147 -19.15 -26.47 -16.94
CA LEU A 147 -20.51 -26.15 -16.51
C LEU A 147 -20.71 -24.65 -16.27
N CYS A 148 -19.83 -24.01 -15.50
CA CYS A 148 -19.88 -22.56 -15.27
C CYS A 148 -19.79 -21.77 -16.57
N ARG A 149 -18.86 -22.16 -17.45
CA ARG A 149 -18.73 -21.59 -18.79
C ARG A 149 -20.05 -21.66 -19.55
N ARG A 150 -20.68 -22.84 -19.60
CA ARG A 150 -21.92 -23.03 -20.35
C ARG A 150 -23.07 -22.19 -19.80
N LEU A 151 -23.16 -22.01 -18.49
CA LEU A 151 -24.17 -21.14 -17.87
C LEU A 151 -24.01 -19.68 -18.31
N ILE A 152 -22.77 -19.18 -18.30
CA ILE A 152 -22.46 -17.80 -18.73
C ILE A 152 -22.83 -17.61 -20.20
N GLU A 153 -22.40 -18.53 -21.06
CA GLU A 153 -22.71 -18.50 -22.49
C GLU A 153 -24.22 -18.54 -22.77
N LEU A 154 -24.96 -19.42 -22.09
CA LEU A 154 -26.42 -19.52 -22.21
C LEU A 154 -27.11 -18.23 -21.77
N ARG A 155 -26.66 -17.59 -20.70
CA ARG A 155 -27.18 -16.29 -20.26
C ARG A 155 -27.00 -15.23 -21.34
N MET A 156 -25.79 -15.11 -21.87
CA MET A 156 -25.45 -14.13 -22.91
C MET A 156 -26.24 -14.35 -24.21
N GLN A 157 -26.49 -15.61 -24.58
CA GLN A 157 -27.29 -15.97 -25.77
C GLN A 157 -28.79 -15.73 -25.58
N SER A 158 -29.30 -15.85 -24.34
CA SER A 158 -30.74 -15.74 -24.08
C SER A 158 -31.26 -14.31 -24.18
N ASP A 159 -30.44 -13.33 -23.76
CA ASP A 159 -30.75 -11.90 -23.88
C ASP A 159 -29.43 -11.09 -24.04
N PRO A 160 -28.89 -11.01 -25.28
CA PRO A 160 -27.65 -10.28 -25.54
C PRO A 160 -27.73 -8.79 -25.18
N PRO A 161 -28.81 -8.04 -25.52
CA PRO A 161 -28.91 -6.63 -25.16
C PRO A 161 -28.90 -6.37 -23.65
N SER A 162 -29.59 -7.18 -22.85
CA SER A 162 -29.56 -7.02 -21.38
C SER A 162 -28.19 -7.37 -20.82
N SER A 163 -27.60 -8.48 -21.28
CA SER A 163 -26.25 -8.91 -20.85
C SER A 163 -25.18 -7.87 -21.18
N ALA A 164 -25.27 -7.22 -22.34
CA ALA A 164 -24.37 -6.13 -22.73
C ALA A 164 -24.47 -4.92 -21.81
N ARG A 165 -25.70 -4.51 -21.42
CA ARG A 165 -25.91 -3.39 -20.48
C ARG A 165 -25.39 -3.71 -19.09
N GLU A 166 -25.64 -4.92 -18.60
CA GLU A 166 -25.12 -5.37 -17.30
C GLU A 166 -23.59 -5.37 -17.29
N LEU A 167 -22.97 -5.89 -18.35
CA LEU A 167 -21.51 -5.94 -18.46
C LEU A 167 -20.90 -4.53 -18.54
N ASP A 168 -21.52 -3.62 -19.29
CA ASP A 168 -21.10 -2.21 -19.36
C ASP A 168 -21.19 -1.52 -17.99
N GLY A 169 -22.29 -1.72 -17.26
CA GLY A 169 -22.45 -1.23 -15.89
C GLY A 169 -21.39 -1.78 -14.93
N MET A 170 -21.08 -3.08 -15.03
CA MET A 170 -20.04 -3.73 -14.24
C MET A 170 -18.63 -3.19 -14.57
N VAL A 171 -18.33 -2.93 -15.84
CA VAL A 171 -17.05 -2.30 -16.23
C VAL A 171 -16.93 -0.89 -15.64
N ALA A 172 -17.99 -0.10 -15.69
CA ALA A 172 -18.00 1.24 -15.08
C ALA A 172 -17.76 1.17 -13.56
N GLU A 173 -18.41 0.24 -12.86
CA GLU A 173 -18.21 0.01 -11.43
C GLU A 173 -16.78 -0.46 -11.10
N TYR A 174 -16.24 -1.38 -11.90
CA TYR A 174 -14.86 -1.84 -11.78
C TYR A 174 -13.87 -0.70 -11.98
N ASN A 175 -14.06 0.16 -12.98
CA ASN A 175 -13.18 1.30 -13.21
C ASN A 175 -13.19 2.27 -12.01
N ALA A 176 -14.38 2.50 -11.42
CA ALA A 176 -14.48 3.27 -10.18
C ALA A 176 -13.82 2.58 -8.97
N LEU A 177 -13.80 1.24 -8.92
CA LEU A 177 -13.04 0.48 -7.93
C LEU A 177 -11.52 0.63 -8.16
N VAL A 178 -11.05 0.56 -9.41
CA VAL A 178 -9.65 0.75 -9.78
C VAL A 178 -9.14 2.12 -9.36
N ASP A 179 -9.94 3.16 -9.50
CA ASP A 179 -9.57 4.51 -9.04
C ASP A 179 -9.31 4.53 -7.53
N VAL A 180 -10.20 3.93 -6.73
CA VAL A 180 -10.05 3.86 -5.27
C VAL A 180 -8.86 2.97 -4.89
N ALA A 181 -8.66 1.85 -5.57
CA ALA A 181 -7.53 0.94 -5.34
C ALA A 181 -6.20 1.61 -5.68
N SER A 182 -6.15 2.36 -6.78
CA SER A 182 -4.98 3.12 -7.23
C SER A 182 -4.63 4.24 -6.26
N GLN A 183 -5.63 5.00 -5.77
CA GLN A 183 -5.43 6.02 -4.74
C GLN A 183 -4.87 5.41 -3.45
N HIS A 184 -5.43 4.29 -2.98
CA HIS A 184 -4.97 3.59 -1.79
C HIS A 184 -3.53 3.06 -1.95
N ALA A 185 -3.22 2.41 -3.08
CA ALA A 185 -1.89 1.90 -3.38
C ALA A 185 -0.85 3.03 -3.50
N GLN A 186 -1.19 4.14 -4.16
CA GLN A 186 -0.34 5.32 -4.27
C GLN A 186 -0.08 5.96 -2.90
N TYR A 187 -1.09 6.08 -2.05
CA TYR A 187 -0.96 6.62 -0.70
C TYR A 187 0.01 5.78 0.15
N LEU A 188 -0.11 4.45 0.10
CA LEU A 188 0.84 3.53 0.75
C LEU A 188 2.27 3.74 0.24
N GLU A 189 2.45 3.75 -1.09
CA GLU A 189 3.77 3.90 -1.74
C GLU A 189 4.46 5.21 -1.31
N ILE A 190 3.73 6.32 -1.29
CA ILE A 190 4.28 7.63 -0.91
C ILE A 190 4.77 7.64 0.54
N ASN A 191 3.96 7.12 1.46
CA ASN A 191 4.31 7.10 2.88
C ASN A 191 5.46 6.13 3.17
N VAL A 192 5.43 4.91 2.62
CA VAL A 192 6.51 3.92 2.76
C VAL A 192 7.83 4.47 2.21
N ALA A 193 7.81 5.06 1.01
CA ALA A 193 8.98 5.71 0.42
C ALA A 193 9.52 6.85 1.29
N GLY A 194 8.62 7.62 1.92
CA GLY A 194 8.94 8.73 2.79
C GLY A 194 9.66 8.30 4.06
N PHE A 195 9.07 7.36 4.81
CA PHE A 195 9.70 6.81 6.01
C PHE A 195 11.06 6.21 5.69
N ARG A 196 11.16 5.38 4.64
CA ARG A 196 12.43 4.75 4.25
C ARG A 196 13.52 5.78 3.98
N LYS A 197 13.23 6.83 3.20
CA LYS A 197 14.22 7.87 2.87
C LYS A 197 14.64 8.66 4.10
N LEU A 198 13.69 8.98 4.97
CA LEU A 198 13.94 9.76 6.18
C LEU A 198 14.76 8.97 7.20
N LEU A 199 14.37 7.72 7.46
CA LEU A 199 15.07 6.82 8.40
C LEU A 199 16.45 6.42 7.87
N LYS A 200 16.60 6.21 6.56
CA LYS A 200 17.93 5.99 5.96
C LYS A 200 18.83 7.21 6.08
N ARG A 201 18.26 8.42 6.04
CA ARG A 201 19.03 9.65 6.27
C ARG A 201 19.46 9.75 7.73
N HIS A 202 18.56 9.49 8.66
CA HIS A 202 18.86 9.42 10.10
C HIS A 202 20.01 8.43 10.36
N GLU A 203 19.90 7.20 9.86
CA GLU A 203 20.91 6.15 10.00
C GLU A 203 22.30 6.60 9.52
N LYS A 204 22.36 7.33 8.42
CA LYS A 204 23.63 7.83 7.87
C LYS A 204 24.23 8.99 8.66
N GLN A 205 23.41 9.82 9.29
CA GLN A 205 23.85 11.08 9.88
C GLN A 205 24.08 10.99 11.40
N ILE A 206 23.40 10.06 12.08
CA ILE A 206 23.45 9.94 13.54
C ILE A 206 24.18 8.65 13.90
N PRO A 207 25.36 8.74 14.55
CA PRO A 207 26.14 7.57 14.98
C PRO A 207 25.36 6.68 15.94
N GLN A 208 25.65 5.37 15.93
CA GLN A 208 24.89 4.37 16.69
C GLN A 208 24.81 4.67 18.19
N LYS A 209 25.89 5.19 18.79
CA LYS A 209 25.94 5.52 20.23
C LYS A 209 24.92 6.58 20.67
N PHE A 210 24.37 7.35 19.74
CA PHE A 210 23.40 8.42 20.01
C PHE A 210 21.97 8.05 19.63
N ARG A 211 21.74 6.82 19.12
CA ARG A 211 20.42 6.39 18.67
C ARG A 211 19.61 5.89 19.87
N SER A 212 18.39 6.38 20.00
CA SER A 212 17.42 5.92 21.00
C SER A 212 16.80 4.56 20.67
N ARG A 213 16.95 4.08 19.43
CA ARG A 213 16.39 2.80 18.96
C ARG A 213 17.38 2.01 18.11
N PRO A 214 17.28 0.66 18.13
CA PRO A 214 18.03 -0.18 17.21
C PRO A 214 17.61 0.09 15.76
N MET A 215 18.58 0.05 14.85
CA MET A 215 18.36 0.22 13.42
C MET A 215 18.63 -1.09 12.67
N PRO A 216 17.87 -1.37 11.59
CA PRO A 216 16.87 -0.49 10.97
C PRO A 216 15.52 -0.48 11.70
N CYS A 217 14.88 0.69 11.75
CA CYS A 217 13.51 0.82 12.25
C CYS A 217 12.53 0.27 11.19
N LEU A 218 11.90 -0.87 11.50
CA LEU A 218 10.95 -1.56 10.61
C LEU A 218 9.48 -1.22 10.91
N GLY A 219 9.20 -0.27 11.80
CA GLY A 219 7.83 0.06 12.22
C GLY A 219 6.90 0.42 11.04
N PHE A 220 7.42 1.19 10.07
CA PHE A 220 6.68 1.58 8.87
C PHE A 220 6.35 0.42 7.92
N HIS A 221 6.96 -0.76 8.08
CA HIS A 221 6.63 -1.93 7.28
C HIS A 221 5.19 -2.40 7.55
N ARG A 222 4.67 -2.12 8.77
CA ARG A 222 3.30 -2.46 9.17
C ARG A 222 2.23 -1.64 8.44
N LEU A 223 2.62 -0.59 7.71
CA LEU A 223 1.70 0.15 6.84
C LEU A 223 1.23 -0.71 5.65
N VAL A 224 2.11 -1.58 5.14
CA VAL A 224 1.74 -2.54 4.09
C VAL A 224 1.18 -3.77 4.77
N THR A 225 -0.14 -3.83 4.88
CA THR A 225 -0.84 -4.92 5.57
C THR A 225 -1.12 -6.08 4.62
N HIS A 226 -1.40 -7.26 5.21
CA HIS A 226 -1.91 -8.40 4.46
C HIS A 226 -3.25 -8.09 3.78
N THR A 227 -4.14 -7.40 4.49
CA THR A 227 -5.48 -7.04 4.02
C THR A 227 -5.40 -6.13 2.79
N SER A 228 -4.60 -5.06 2.84
CA SER A 228 -4.37 -4.19 1.69
C SER A 228 -3.88 -4.99 0.48
N ARG A 229 -2.86 -5.84 0.66
CA ARG A 229 -2.36 -6.70 -0.44
C ARG A 229 -3.46 -7.59 -1.03
N GLN A 230 -4.23 -8.26 -0.18
CA GLN A 230 -5.30 -9.16 -0.62
C GLN A 230 -6.40 -8.43 -1.38
N LEU A 231 -6.87 -7.29 -0.87
CA LEU A 231 -7.91 -6.50 -1.54
C LEU A 231 -7.42 -6.02 -2.92
N LEU A 232 -6.19 -5.55 -3.02
CA LEU A 232 -5.60 -5.12 -4.29
C LEU A 232 -5.43 -6.29 -5.28
N GLU A 233 -5.13 -7.49 -4.80
CA GLU A 233 -5.06 -8.68 -5.64
C GLU A 233 -6.45 -9.13 -6.12
N LEU A 234 -7.45 -9.11 -5.24
CA LEU A 234 -8.84 -9.38 -5.61
C LEU A 234 -9.32 -8.39 -6.69
N THR A 235 -8.95 -7.11 -6.60
CA THR A 235 -9.24 -6.14 -7.67
C THR A 235 -8.68 -6.60 -9.03
N LYS A 236 -7.45 -7.12 -9.10
CA LYS A 236 -6.89 -7.65 -10.35
C LYS A 236 -7.63 -8.89 -10.85
N GLN A 237 -8.02 -9.79 -9.93
CA GLN A 237 -8.77 -10.99 -10.29
C GLN A 237 -10.14 -10.64 -10.88
N LEU A 238 -10.83 -9.62 -10.35
CA LEU A 238 -12.09 -9.14 -10.94
C LEU A 238 -11.90 -8.61 -12.37
N ALA A 239 -10.76 -7.96 -12.66
CA ALA A 239 -10.43 -7.54 -14.02
C ALA A 239 -10.37 -8.75 -14.98
N ALA A 240 -9.76 -9.85 -14.54
CA ALA A 240 -9.66 -11.07 -15.33
C ALA A 240 -11.05 -11.71 -15.56
N VAL A 241 -11.92 -11.73 -14.55
CA VAL A 241 -13.30 -12.22 -14.67
C VAL A 241 -14.09 -11.39 -15.69
N LEU A 242 -13.99 -10.06 -15.63
CA LEU A 242 -14.69 -9.19 -16.57
C LEU A 242 -14.13 -9.29 -18.00
N ALA A 243 -12.81 -9.46 -18.15
CA ALA A 243 -12.18 -9.66 -19.44
C ALA A 243 -12.61 -10.99 -20.08
N ASP A 244 -12.67 -12.08 -19.29
CA ASP A 244 -13.19 -13.38 -19.75
C ASP A 244 -14.68 -13.27 -20.13
N ALA A 245 -15.51 -12.62 -19.30
CA ALA A 245 -16.92 -12.40 -19.61
C ALA A 245 -17.11 -11.60 -20.91
N ARG A 246 -16.32 -10.55 -21.13
CA ARG A 246 -16.31 -9.78 -22.37
C ARG A 246 -15.95 -10.65 -23.57
N GLN A 247 -14.85 -11.40 -23.48
CA GLN A 247 -14.41 -12.27 -24.56
C GLN A 247 -15.50 -13.29 -24.92
N ARG A 248 -16.11 -13.92 -23.92
CA ARG A 248 -17.22 -14.87 -24.13
C ARG A 248 -18.42 -14.22 -24.80
N PHE A 249 -18.78 -13.00 -24.39
CA PHE A 249 -19.87 -12.27 -25.00
C PHE A 249 -19.61 -12.05 -26.51
N GLU A 250 -18.40 -11.64 -26.87
CA GLU A 250 -17.98 -11.45 -28.27
C GLU A 250 -17.95 -12.79 -29.06
N GLU A 251 -17.69 -13.92 -28.41
CA GLU A 251 -17.67 -15.25 -29.03
C GLU A 251 -19.08 -15.84 -29.26
N VAL A 252 -20.03 -15.58 -28.37
CA VAL A 252 -21.38 -16.21 -28.42
C VAL A 252 -22.45 -15.37 -29.10
N VAL A 253 -22.26 -14.06 -29.18
CA VAL A 253 -23.20 -13.12 -29.82
C VAL A 253 -22.78 -12.89 -31.26
N SER A 254 -23.75 -12.71 -32.16
CA SER A 254 -23.41 -12.53 -33.58
C SER A 254 -22.59 -11.24 -33.80
N PRO A 255 -21.61 -11.22 -34.72
CA PRO A 255 -20.79 -10.03 -34.96
C PRO A 255 -21.61 -8.78 -35.32
N GLU A 256 -22.73 -8.97 -36.03
CA GLU A 256 -23.65 -7.89 -36.41
C GLU A 256 -24.34 -7.27 -35.18
N GLU A 257 -24.77 -8.09 -34.23
CA GLU A 257 -25.34 -7.63 -32.96
C GLU A 257 -24.30 -6.94 -32.09
N VAL A 258 -23.08 -7.49 -31.99
CA VAL A 258 -21.97 -6.85 -31.27
C VAL A 258 -21.68 -5.47 -31.86
N GLU A 259 -21.63 -5.34 -33.19
CA GLU A 259 -21.42 -4.05 -33.85
C GLU A 259 -22.57 -3.07 -33.58
N HIS A 260 -23.81 -3.55 -33.58
CA HIS A 260 -24.97 -2.73 -33.24
C HIS A 260 -24.89 -2.21 -31.79
N LEU A 261 -24.52 -3.07 -30.84
CA LEU A 261 -24.34 -2.71 -29.44
C LEU A 261 -23.18 -1.72 -29.28
N LEU A 262 -22.04 -1.96 -29.93
CA LEU A 262 -20.88 -1.04 -29.96
C LEU A 262 -21.27 0.38 -30.41
N ARG A 263 -22.12 0.50 -31.44
CA ARG A 263 -22.63 1.81 -31.88
C ARG A 263 -23.54 2.48 -30.84
N ALA A 264 -24.30 1.69 -30.07
CA ALA A 264 -25.20 2.20 -29.04
C ALA A 264 -24.48 2.66 -27.76
N PHE A 265 -23.44 1.94 -27.33
CA PHE A 265 -22.66 2.26 -26.11
C PHE A 265 -21.46 3.17 -26.39
N GLY A 266 -21.06 3.32 -27.66
CA GLY A 266 -19.92 4.14 -28.06
C GLY A 266 -18.59 3.37 -28.10
N GLY A 267 -17.55 4.01 -28.64
CA GLY A 267 -16.26 3.38 -28.93
C GLY A 267 -15.41 2.96 -27.73
N GLN A 268 -15.85 3.23 -26.50
CA GLN A 268 -15.18 2.82 -25.25
C GLN A 268 -15.88 1.64 -24.56
N TRP A 269 -16.78 0.96 -25.27
CA TRP A 269 -17.51 -0.18 -24.74
C TRP A 269 -16.54 -1.21 -24.12
N LEU A 270 -16.74 -1.44 -22.82
CA LEU A 270 -16.00 -2.43 -22.03
C LEU A 270 -14.48 -2.19 -21.91
N GLU A 271 -14.02 -0.93 -21.97
CA GLU A 271 -12.62 -0.61 -21.67
C GLU A 271 -12.35 -0.75 -20.15
N LEU A 272 -11.62 -1.81 -19.79
CA LEU A 272 -11.21 -2.07 -18.41
C LEU A 272 -9.97 -1.25 -18.05
N ALA A 273 -10.07 -0.45 -16.98
CA ALA A 273 -8.95 0.30 -16.45
C ALA A 273 -7.85 -0.65 -15.93
N GLU A 274 -6.61 -0.37 -16.32
CA GLU A 274 -5.46 -1.13 -15.86
C GLU A 274 -5.06 -0.74 -14.43
N PHE A 275 -5.19 -1.69 -13.50
CA PHE A 275 -4.73 -1.51 -12.13
C PHE A 275 -3.25 -1.91 -11.97
N LYS A 276 -2.39 -0.92 -11.73
CA LYS A 276 -0.93 -1.09 -11.62
C LYS A 276 -0.47 -1.86 -10.38
N GLY A 277 -1.31 -2.00 -9.35
CA GLY A 277 -0.93 -2.67 -8.11
C GLY A 277 -0.10 -1.80 -7.15
N LEU A 278 0.63 -2.46 -6.27
CA LEU A 278 1.54 -1.81 -5.32
C LEU A 278 2.79 -1.28 -6.04
N GLY A 279 3.30 -0.14 -5.56
CA GLY A 279 4.56 0.40 -6.02
C GLY A 279 5.78 -0.39 -5.54
N PRO A 280 6.96 -0.09 -6.09
CA PRO A 280 8.20 -0.83 -5.81
C PRO A 280 8.65 -0.76 -4.35
N GLU A 281 8.33 0.31 -3.62
CA GLU A 281 8.71 0.45 -2.21
C GLU A 281 7.83 -0.44 -1.33
N CYS A 282 6.54 -0.53 -1.63
CA CYS A 282 5.63 -1.46 -0.98
C CYS A 282 5.99 -2.93 -1.30
N GLU A 283 6.32 -3.26 -2.55
CA GLU A 283 6.78 -4.61 -2.94
C GLU A 283 8.09 -5.00 -2.23
N MET A 284 9.02 -4.06 -2.09
CA MET A 284 10.23 -4.27 -1.30
C MET A 284 9.89 -4.61 0.16
N VAL A 285 8.95 -3.89 0.78
CA VAL A 285 8.51 -4.17 2.16
C VAL A 285 7.90 -5.57 2.26
N LEU A 286 7.03 -5.97 1.32
CA LEU A 286 6.45 -7.32 1.29
C LEU A 286 7.52 -8.40 1.18
N ASN A 287 8.53 -8.20 0.34
CA ASN A 287 9.64 -9.12 0.21
C ASN A 287 10.48 -9.23 1.50
N ILE A 288 10.71 -8.12 2.20
CA ILE A 288 11.37 -8.14 3.52
C ILE A 288 10.51 -8.89 4.54
N GLN A 289 9.21 -8.59 4.63
CA GLN A 289 8.29 -9.30 5.52
C GLN A 289 8.26 -10.81 5.24
N ARG A 290 8.31 -11.22 3.97
CA ARG A 290 8.38 -12.65 3.59
C ARG A 290 9.67 -13.30 4.08
N LYS A 291 10.82 -12.64 3.88
CA LYS A 291 12.13 -13.13 4.37
C LYS A 291 12.21 -13.21 5.89
N LEU A 292 11.59 -12.27 6.59
CA LEU A 292 11.55 -12.27 8.07
C LEU A 292 10.63 -13.35 8.65
N LYS A 293 9.64 -13.83 7.88
CA LYS A 293 8.76 -14.94 8.28
C LYS A 293 9.36 -16.31 8.01
N ASP A 294 10.34 -16.39 7.11
CA ASP A 294 11.02 -17.64 6.79
C ASP A 294 11.97 -18.04 7.94
N PRO A 295 11.72 -19.18 8.61
CA PRO A 295 12.53 -19.61 9.75
C PRO A 295 13.99 -19.88 9.36
N MET A 296 14.25 -20.34 8.12
CA MET A 296 15.60 -20.61 7.62
C MET A 296 16.38 -19.30 7.41
N SER A 297 15.72 -18.31 6.81
CA SER A 297 16.30 -16.96 6.65
C SER A 297 16.59 -16.30 8.00
N SER A 298 15.76 -16.54 9.02
CA SER A 298 15.95 -16.01 10.37
C SER A 298 17.17 -16.61 11.07
N GLN A 299 17.40 -17.92 10.93
CA GLN A 299 18.60 -18.58 11.44
C GLN A 299 19.87 -18.05 10.76
N LEU A 300 19.84 -17.89 9.43
CA LEU A 300 20.98 -17.36 8.69
C LEU A 300 21.31 -15.91 9.11
N MET A 301 20.29 -15.08 9.37
CA MET A 301 20.46 -13.73 9.91
C MET A 301 21.06 -13.72 11.31
N GLN A 302 20.62 -14.61 12.20
CA GLN A 302 21.21 -14.73 13.54
C GLN A 302 22.67 -15.15 13.47
N VAL A 303 23.01 -16.11 12.59
CA VAL A 303 24.39 -16.56 12.40
C VAL A 303 25.23 -15.42 11.84
N THR A 304 24.78 -14.71 10.79
CA THR A 304 25.54 -13.58 10.23
C THR A 304 25.68 -12.39 11.19
N ALA A 305 24.67 -12.11 12.02
CA ALA A 305 24.77 -11.11 13.08
C ALA A 305 25.78 -11.51 14.18
N SER A 306 25.93 -12.82 14.43
CA SER A 306 26.89 -13.34 15.41
C SER A 306 28.34 -13.37 14.88
N PHE A 307 28.51 -13.54 13.56
CA PHE A 307 29.82 -13.51 12.90
C PHE A 307 30.30 -12.10 12.54
N SER A 308 29.43 -11.09 12.61
CA SER A 308 29.85 -9.69 12.59
C SER A 308 30.34 -9.31 13.99
N GLY A 309 31.54 -9.79 14.34
CA GLY A 309 32.31 -9.27 15.47
C GLY A 309 32.52 -7.76 15.36
N PRO A 310 33.13 -7.11 16.37
CA PRO A 310 33.36 -5.66 16.42
C PRO A 310 34.43 -5.21 15.41
N GLY A 311 34.20 -5.49 14.13
CA GLY A 311 34.93 -4.95 13.01
C GLY A 311 34.27 -3.63 12.59
N PRO A 312 34.99 -2.51 12.59
CA PRO A 312 34.45 -1.23 12.15
C PRO A 312 34.24 -1.27 10.63
N GLY A 313 33.02 -1.55 10.15
CA GLY A 313 32.71 -1.20 8.75
C GLY A 313 31.63 -1.94 7.96
N CYS A 314 30.96 -2.99 8.48
CA CYS A 314 29.92 -3.67 7.69
C CYS A 314 28.51 -3.50 8.30
N PRO A 315 27.77 -2.44 7.93
CA PRO A 315 26.34 -2.38 8.20
C PRO A 315 25.64 -3.46 7.38
N GLY A 316 25.03 -4.44 8.04
CA GLY A 316 24.11 -5.39 7.43
C GLY A 316 22.91 -4.66 6.85
N PHE A 317 22.96 -4.30 5.57
CA PHE A 317 21.85 -3.58 4.94
C PHE A 317 20.71 -4.56 4.61
N LEU A 318 19.69 -4.55 5.48
CA LEU A 318 18.37 -5.17 5.25
C LEU A 318 17.66 -4.67 3.98
N TYR A 319 18.11 -3.55 3.41
CA TYR A 319 17.56 -2.99 2.19
C TYR A 319 18.53 -3.20 1.02
N PRO A 320 18.14 -3.96 -0.02
CA PRO A 320 18.95 -4.07 -1.22
C PRO A 320 19.16 -2.67 -1.82
N LYS A 321 20.40 -2.40 -2.26
CA LYS A 321 20.74 -1.14 -2.91
C LYS A 321 19.97 -1.07 -4.24
N PRO A 322 19.05 -0.10 -4.45
CA PRO A 322 18.31 0.00 -5.71
C PRO A 322 19.30 0.16 -6.86
N GLY A 323 19.28 -0.76 -7.83
CA GLY A 323 20.14 -0.71 -9.02
C GLY A 323 21.40 -1.59 -9.00
N ALA A 324 21.58 -2.49 -8.03
CA ALA A 324 22.73 -3.43 -8.02
C ALA A 324 22.59 -4.62 -8.99
N ALA A 325 21.46 -4.78 -9.68
CA ALA A 325 21.30 -5.78 -10.73
C ALA A 325 21.84 -5.25 -12.06
N ARG A 326 23.17 -5.18 -12.21
CA ARG A 326 23.81 -5.23 -13.53
C ARG A 326 24.58 -6.55 -13.59
N PRO A 327 24.17 -7.54 -14.40
CA PRO A 327 25.05 -8.65 -14.73
C PRO A 327 26.18 -8.09 -15.61
N SER A 328 27.32 -7.75 -15.00
CA SER A 328 28.57 -7.56 -15.72
C SER A 328 29.10 -8.94 -16.07
N GLY A 329 28.73 -9.43 -17.25
CA GLY A 329 29.16 -10.72 -17.77
C GLY A 329 28.94 -10.77 -19.27
N SER A 330 29.71 -9.99 -20.03
CA SER A 330 29.97 -10.32 -21.43
C SER A 330 31.26 -11.13 -21.50
N PRO A 331 31.22 -12.36 -22.03
CA PRO A 331 32.28 -12.83 -22.90
C PRO A 331 31.76 -12.96 -24.33
N ALA A 332 32.68 -12.79 -25.26
CA ALA A 332 32.47 -12.67 -26.68
C ALA A 332 31.79 -13.89 -27.32
N GLN A 333 31.00 -13.59 -28.36
CA GLN A 333 30.73 -14.36 -29.58
C GLN A 333 31.02 -15.88 -29.58
N ALA A 334 29.95 -16.67 -29.69
CA ALA A 334 29.91 -17.83 -30.58
C ALA A 334 28.49 -18.01 -31.14
N LYS A 335 28.38 -18.06 -32.47
CA LYS A 335 27.16 -18.33 -33.23
C LYS A 335 26.70 -19.77 -32.97
N GLY A 336 25.42 -19.96 -32.65
CA GLY A 336 24.77 -21.27 -32.64
C GLY A 336 23.30 -21.11 -32.29
N GLY A 337 22.41 -21.25 -33.27
CA GLY A 337 20.97 -21.12 -33.10
C GLY A 337 20.38 -22.31 -32.34
N GLN A 338 19.51 -22.03 -31.38
CA GLN A 338 18.66 -23.01 -30.72
C GLN A 338 17.28 -22.37 -30.49
N PRO A 339 16.16 -23.03 -30.84
CA PRO A 339 14.83 -22.49 -30.61
C PRO A 339 14.47 -22.50 -29.12
N PRO A 340 13.64 -21.55 -28.64
CA PRO A 340 13.33 -21.42 -27.22
C PRO A 340 12.49 -22.59 -26.71
N PRO A 341 12.70 -23.05 -25.47
CA PRO A 341 11.81 -24.01 -24.83
C PRO A 341 10.46 -23.39 -24.47
N ALA A 342 9.42 -24.22 -24.54
CA ALA A 342 8.04 -23.89 -24.22
C ALA A 342 7.88 -23.29 -22.81
N ALA A 343 6.99 -22.30 -22.70
CA ALA A 343 6.61 -21.68 -21.44
C ALA A 343 6.05 -22.73 -20.46
N PRO A 344 6.41 -22.69 -19.17
CA PRO A 344 5.79 -23.55 -18.17
C PRO A 344 4.32 -23.16 -17.95
N ALA A 345 3.49 -24.19 -17.81
CA ALA A 345 2.07 -24.09 -17.53
C ALA A 345 1.78 -23.19 -16.31
N SER A 346 0.77 -22.34 -16.45
CA SER A 346 0.19 -21.51 -15.42
C SER A 346 -0.30 -22.39 -14.25
N VAL A 347 0.29 -22.18 -13.08
CA VAL A 347 -0.20 -22.72 -11.82
C VAL A 347 -1.44 -21.92 -11.42
N GLU A 348 -2.62 -22.54 -11.41
CA GLU A 348 -3.85 -21.95 -10.87
C GLU A 348 -3.71 -21.72 -9.36
N PRO A 349 -3.98 -20.51 -8.84
CA PRO A 349 -4.14 -20.31 -7.41
C PRO A 349 -5.58 -20.65 -6.99
N ALA A 350 -5.76 -21.85 -6.44
CA ALA A 350 -6.92 -22.19 -5.63
C ALA A 350 -6.91 -21.36 -4.33
N PHE A 351 -7.52 -20.16 -4.34
CA PHE A 351 -7.56 -19.28 -3.16
C PHE A 351 -8.84 -18.44 -3.02
N MET A 352 -10.00 -19.01 -3.39
CA MET A 352 -11.32 -18.37 -3.18
C MET A 352 -12.19 -19.04 -2.10
N ALA A 353 -11.80 -20.19 -1.55
CA ALA A 353 -12.71 -21.00 -0.71
C ALA A 353 -12.86 -20.56 0.77
N GLU A 354 -12.06 -19.61 1.28
CA GLU A 354 -12.01 -19.36 2.74
C GLU A 354 -12.97 -18.26 3.27
N PHE A 355 -13.84 -17.68 2.43
CA PHE A 355 -14.77 -16.61 2.86
C PHE A 355 -16.22 -17.04 3.05
N ALA A 356 -16.56 -18.32 2.86
CA ALA A 356 -17.91 -18.84 3.10
C ALA A 356 -18.13 -19.38 4.53
N ARG A 357 -17.55 -18.73 5.56
CA ARG A 357 -17.96 -18.99 6.96
C ARG A 357 -19.07 -18.01 7.36
N PRO A 358 -20.27 -18.49 7.73
CA PRO A 358 -21.35 -17.61 8.18
C PRO A 358 -21.06 -17.12 9.60
N GLY A 359 -20.38 -15.99 9.72
CA GLY A 359 -20.36 -15.19 10.93
C GLY A 359 -21.63 -14.34 10.98
N GLY A 360 -22.60 -14.75 11.80
CA GLY A 360 -23.87 -14.05 11.97
C GLY A 360 -23.69 -12.61 12.41
N TYR A 361 -24.20 -11.68 11.61
CA TYR A 361 -24.53 -10.33 12.06
C TYR A 361 -25.92 -10.37 12.70
N PRO A 362 -26.12 -9.88 13.93
CA PRO A 362 -27.46 -9.74 14.47
C PRO A 362 -28.15 -8.59 13.73
N LEU A 363 -29.20 -8.91 12.97
CA LEU A 363 -30.20 -7.92 12.58
C LEU A 363 -30.82 -7.36 13.87
N ALA A 364 -30.54 -6.10 14.17
CA ALA A 364 -31.30 -5.35 15.16
C ALA A 364 -32.76 -5.26 14.68
N GLN A 365 -33.65 -6.01 15.35
CA GLN A 365 -35.10 -5.81 15.22
C GLN A 365 -35.44 -4.43 15.78
N ALA A 366 -35.75 -3.48 14.90
CA ALA A 366 -36.42 -2.25 15.26
C ALA A 366 -37.89 -2.59 15.59
N GLY A 367 -38.21 -2.56 16.87
CA GLY A 367 -39.57 -2.74 17.37
C GLY A 367 -40.49 -1.62 16.91
N VAL A 368 -41.61 -2.02 16.31
CA VAL A 368 -42.76 -1.18 16.01
C VAL A 368 -43.46 -0.85 17.34
N GLY A 369 -43.24 0.35 17.86
CA GLY A 369 -43.94 0.91 19.00
C GLY A 369 -44.90 1.99 18.55
N ALA A 370 -46.19 1.67 18.50
CA ALA A 370 -47.26 2.63 18.30
C ALA A 370 -47.36 3.58 19.50
N HIS A 371 -47.31 4.89 19.27
CA HIS A 371 -47.85 5.87 20.21
C HIS A 371 -48.47 7.06 19.45
N ALA A 372 -49.64 7.43 19.96
CA ALA A 372 -50.62 8.34 19.41
C ALA A 372 -50.16 9.80 19.30
N ALA A 373 -50.78 10.51 18.37
CA ALA A 373 -50.76 11.97 18.23
C ALA A 373 -51.29 12.69 19.49
N PRO A 374 -50.96 13.98 19.63
CA PRO A 374 -52.04 14.96 19.47
C PRO A 374 -51.69 16.16 18.57
N GLU A 375 -52.77 16.74 18.07
CA GLU A 375 -52.87 17.92 17.21
C GLU A 375 -52.44 19.24 17.86
N ALA A 376 -52.24 20.22 16.96
CA ALA A 376 -52.33 21.67 17.10
C ALA A 376 -51.07 22.44 17.53
N MET A 377 -50.41 23.10 16.56
CA MET A 377 -50.66 24.54 16.31
C MET A 377 -49.96 25.03 15.03
N ARG A 378 -50.69 25.87 14.30
CA ARG A 378 -50.33 26.58 13.07
C ARG A 378 -49.42 27.80 13.35
N ALA A 379 -48.40 27.99 12.51
CA ALA A 379 -47.88 29.25 11.93
C ALA A 379 -46.58 28.87 11.18
N GLY A 380 -46.19 29.30 9.98
CA GLY A 380 -46.60 30.38 9.10
C GLY A 380 -45.34 31.07 8.50
N PHE A 381 -44.86 30.60 7.34
CA PHE A 381 -44.00 31.29 6.32
C PHE A 381 -42.60 31.86 6.75
N PRO A 382 -41.71 32.29 5.81
CA PRO A 382 -41.07 31.57 4.69
C PRO A 382 -39.53 31.77 4.59
N GLY A 383 -38.95 31.26 3.49
CA GLY A 383 -37.52 31.09 3.18
C GLY A 383 -36.55 32.27 3.27
N ALA A 384 -35.26 31.93 3.20
CA ALA A 384 -34.20 32.83 2.76
C ALA A 384 -32.94 32.04 2.34
N ASP A 385 -32.58 32.22 1.06
CA ASP A 385 -31.23 32.12 0.52
C ASP A 385 -30.21 32.84 1.40
N ARG A 386 -29.01 32.24 1.60
CA ARG A 386 -27.78 33.02 1.85
C ARG A 386 -26.54 32.40 1.19
N GLN A 387 -26.17 33.03 0.08
CA GLN A 387 -24.81 33.29 -0.36
C GLN A 387 -23.83 33.54 0.81
N TRP A 388 -22.67 32.90 0.78
CA TRP A 388 -21.49 33.34 1.52
C TRP A 388 -20.41 33.82 0.54
N ARG A 389 -20.27 35.15 0.45
CA ARG A 389 -19.05 35.81 -0.05
C ARG A 389 -18.04 35.91 1.09
N GLY A 390 -16.78 35.77 0.75
CA GLY A 390 -15.66 35.78 1.69
C GLY A 390 -15.32 37.14 2.29
N ALA A 391 -14.40 37.10 3.25
CA ALA A 391 -13.63 38.22 3.70
C ALA A 391 -12.18 37.78 3.92
N ARG A 392 -11.27 38.63 3.42
CA ARG A 392 -9.84 38.61 3.70
C ARG A 392 -9.60 39.08 5.13
N CYS A 393 -8.60 38.50 5.78
CA CYS A 393 -7.64 39.18 6.64
C CYS A 393 -6.29 38.48 6.41
#